data_AF-T1EJF5-F1
#
_entry.id   AF-T1EJF5-F1
#
_cell.length_a   1.000
_cell.length_b   1.000
_cell.length_c   1.000
_cell.angle_alpha   90.00
_cell.angle_beta   90.00
_cell.angle_gamma   90.00
#
_symmetry.space_group_name_H-M   'P 1'
#
loop_
_entity.id
_entity.type
_entity.pdbx_description
1 polymer ?
#
loop_
_entity_poly.entity_id
_entity_poly.type
_entity_poly.pdbx_seq_one_letter_code
_entity_poly.pdbx_strand_id
1 'polypeptide(L)'
;KSKSMTSAYAFFMKATREELKKSSSSMSNSEFSKHVSEKWKSLSVENMKTYEEMASRDSIRYQEEMANYALSDGEKAKNHNAPKTAWFPYVYFAMEERPKIKAEFPKMRFTEIAKELGKRWKICPNKEIFEAMAAKDKEKHEMETVASDESAAVNQAVSKDP
;
A
#
# COMPACT_ATOMS: atom_id res chain seq x y z
N LYS A 1 8.62 -1.33 3.09
CA LYS A 1 8.49 -0.45 4.28
C LYS A 1 9.40 0.74 4.06
N SER A 2 8.87 1.90 3.66
CA SER A 2 9.68 3.13 3.63
C SER A 2 10.03 3.52 5.06
N LYS A 3 11.26 3.98 5.29
CA LYS A 3 11.67 4.53 6.59
C LYS A 3 11.14 5.95 6.68
N SER A 4 10.52 6.30 7.80
CA SER A 4 10.01 7.66 8.06
C SER A 4 11.14 8.69 8.03
N MET A 5 10.77 9.97 7.91
CA MET A 5 11.70 11.09 8.05
C MET A 5 12.43 11.05 9.40
N THR A 6 13.72 11.32 9.36
CA THR A 6 14.61 11.39 10.51
C THR A 6 14.79 12.84 10.92
N SER A 7 14.45 13.16 12.18
CA SER A 7 14.60 14.52 12.70
C SER A 7 16.05 14.89 12.99
N ALA A 8 16.33 16.19 13.11
CA ALA A 8 17.65 16.70 13.47
C ALA A 8 18.17 16.08 14.78
N TYR A 9 17.29 15.97 15.79
CA TYR A 9 17.60 15.32 17.06
C TYR A 9 17.94 13.83 16.90
N ALA A 10 17.26 13.11 15.99
CA ALA A 10 17.55 11.70 15.73
C ALA A 10 18.90 11.51 15.03
N PHE A 11 19.28 12.41 14.11
CA PHE A 11 20.63 12.44 13.54
C PHE A 11 21.69 12.72 14.61
N PHE A 12 21.44 13.66 15.52
CA PHE A 12 22.33 13.96 16.63
C PHE A 12 22.50 12.80 17.61
N MET A 13 21.41 12.14 17.99
CA MET A 13 21.46 10.91 18.81
C MET A 13 22.34 9.85 18.14
N LYS A 14 22.20 9.66 16.82
CA LYS A 14 23.00 8.69 16.08
C LYS A 14 24.48 9.06 16.07
N ALA A 15 24.82 10.31 15.78
CA ALA A 15 26.20 10.81 15.80
C ALA A 15 26.85 10.63 17.19
N THR A 16 26.13 11.00 18.26
CA THR A 16 26.63 10.87 19.63
C THR A 16 26.80 9.39 20.03
N ARG A 17 25.93 8.48 19.56
CA ARG A 17 26.08 7.03 19.74
C ARG A 17 27.34 6.49 19.06
N GLU A 18 27.63 6.97 17.85
CA GLU A 18 28.83 6.57 17.11
C GLU A 18 30.11 7.07 17.76
N GLU A 19 30.12 8.29 18.31
CA GLU A 19 31.22 8.83 19.11
C GLU A 19 31.49 8.00 20.37
N LEU A 20 30.45 7.64 21.11
CA LEU A 20 30.58 6.78 22.30
C LEU A 20 31.10 5.38 21.94
N LYS A 21 30.66 4.83 20.81
CA LYS A 21 31.17 3.56 20.30
C LYS A 21 32.66 3.62 19.94
N LYS A 22 33.13 4.75 19.39
CA LYS A 22 34.54 4.97 19.04
C LYS A 22 35.44 5.18 20.26
N SER A 23 34.93 5.82 21.31
CA SER A 23 35.68 6.08 22.56
C SER A 23 35.68 4.90 23.55
N SER A 24 35.27 3.70 23.10
CA SER A 24 35.14 2.45 23.88
C SER A 24 34.37 2.58 25.21
N SER A 25 33.62 3.67 25.39
CA SER A 25 32.84 3.94 26.59
C SER A 25 31.48 3.25 26.48
N SER A 26 31.26 2.25 27.33
CA SER A 26 29.99 1.54 27.46
C SER A 26 29.14 2.23 28.53
N MET A 27 28.24 3.11 28.12
CA MET A 27 27.22 3.69 29.00
C MET A 27 25.88 2.99 28.81
N SER A 28 25.06 2.91 29.86
CA SER A 28 23.72 2.33 29.75
C SER A 28 22.80 3.19 28.88
N ASN A 29 21.74 2.61 28.30
CA ASN A 29 20.77 3.36 27.49
C ASN A 29 20.09 4.51 28.29
N SER A 30 19.92 4.36 29.60
CA SER A 30 19.32 5.40 30.46
C SER A 30 20.27 6.59 30.61
N GLU A 31 21.55 6.33 30.88
CA GLU A 31 22.58 7.37 30.98
C GLU A 31 22.81 8.06 29.63
N PHE A 32 22.83 7.28 28.55
CA PHE A 32 22.93 7.81 27.19
C PHE A 32 21.80 8.79 26.87
N SER A 33 20.56 8.43 27.18
CA SER A 33 19.40 9.30 26.92
C SER A 33 19.50 10.63 27.68
N LYS A 34 19.95 10.60 28.94
CA LYS A 34 20.15 11.82 29.74
C LYS A 34 21.27 12.67 29.15
N HIS A 35 22.43 12.07 28.89
CA HIS A 35 23.60 12.72 28.31
C HIS A 35 23.28 13.43 26.99
N VAL A 36 22.59 12.75 26.07
CA VAL A 36 22.23 13.35 24.77
C VAL A 36 21.22 14.48 24.94
N SER A 37 20.25 14.35 25.85
CA SER A 37 19.26 15.42 26.07
C SER A 37 19.90 16.70 26.62
N GLU A 38 20.90 16.57 27.49
CA GLU A 38 21.68 17.70 28.02
C GLU A 38 22.56 18.31 26.92
N LYS A 39 23.30 17.47 26.19
CA LYS A 39 24.19 17.89 25.10
C LYS A 39 23.44 18.59 23.97
N TRP A 40 22.20 18.18 23.67
CA TRP A 40 21.34 18.84 22.68
C TRP A 40 20.90 20.23 23.14
N LYS A 41 20.54 20.39 24.41
CA LYS A 41 20.14 21.70 24.98
C LYS A 41 21.30 22.69 25.03
N SER A 42 22.53 22.19 25.24
CA SER A 42 23.76 23.00 25.24
C SER A 42 24.44 23.07 23.89
N LEU A 43 23.81 22.57 22.82
CA LEU A 43 24.41 22.54 21.49
C LEU A 43 24.48 23.95 20.91
N SER A 44 25.60 24.30 20.27
CA SER A 44 25.73 25.58 19.58
C SER A 44 24.75 25.68 18.41
N VAL A 45 24.33 26.91 18.10
CA VAL A 45 23.44 27.19 16.96
C VAL A 45 24.03 26.65 15.64
N GLU A 46 25.36 26.73 15.48
CA GLU A 46 26.06 26.23 14.29
C GLU A 46 26.00 24.69 14.16
N ASN A 47 26.21 23.97 15.26
CA ASN A 47 26.07 22.51 15.26
C ASN A 47 24.60 22.09 15.09
N MET A 48 23.67 22.81 15.71
CA MET A 48 22.24 22.57 15.54
C MET A 48 21.81 22.73 14.08
N LYS A 49 22.25 23.80 13.42
CA LYS A 49 22.01 24.06 12.00
C LYS A 49 22.51 22.90 11.11
N THR A 50 23.67 22.34 11.42
CA THR A 50 24.19 21.16 10.69
C THR A 50 23.20 19.99 10.73
N TYR A 51 22.59 19.71 11.89
CA TYR A 51 21.59 18.64 12.02
C TYR A 51 20.24 18.99 11.41
N GLU A 52 19.85 20.26 11.40
CA GLU A 52 18.67 20.77 10.70
C GLU A 52 18.81 20.61 9.17
N GLU A 53 19.98 20.90 8.62
CA GLU A 53 20.29 20.65 7.21
C GLU A 53 20.26 19.16 6.86
N MET A 54 20.77 18.29 7.75
CA MET A 54 20.66 16.83 7.58
C MET A 54 19.20 16.36 7.59
N ALA A 55 18.39 16.88 8.51
CA ALA A 55 16.96 16.57 8.56
C ALA A 55 16.20 17.07 7.32
N SER A 56 16.57 18.26 6.82
CA SER A 56 16.00 18.82 5.59
C SER A 56 16.33 17.95 4.38
N ARG A 57 17.58 17.48 4.26
CA ARG A 57 17.98 16.54 3.21
C ARG A 57 17.23 15.21 3.31
N ASP A 58 17.01 14.70 4.52
CA ASP A 58 16.26 13.47 4.73
C ASP A 58 14.77 13.63 4.40
N SER A 59 14.20 14.82 4.64
CA SER A 59 12.84 15.15 4.21
C SER A 59 12.72 15.12 2.68
N ILE A 60 13.70 15.65 1.95
CA ILE A 60 13.72 15.58 0.48
C ILE A 60 13.79 14.13 0.02
N ARG A 61 14.73 13.33 0.54
CA ARG A 61 14.81 11.88 0.25
C ARG A 61 13.48 11.18 0.49
N TYR A 62 12.83 11.44 1.62
CA TYR A 62 11.55 10.81 1.95
C TYR A 62 10.44 11.22 0.97
N GLN A 63 10.37 12.49 0.59
CA GLN A 63 9.41 12.97 -0.41
C GLN A 63 9.65 12.31 -1.78
N GLU A 64 10.90 12.21 -2.22
CA GLU A 64 11.28 11.51 -3.45
C GLU A 64 10.95 10.01 -3.38
N GLU A 65 11.24 9.34 -2.26
CA GLU A 65 10.86 7.94 -2.05
C GLU A 65 9.34 7.74 -2.06
N MET A 66 8.56 8.68 -1.51
CA MET A 66 7.11 8.64 -1.55
C MET A 66 6.55 8.89 -2.95
N ALA A 67 7.15 9.81 -3.72
CA ALA A 67 6.80 10.01 -5.12
C ALA A 67 7.12 8.76 -5.95
N ASN A 68 8.31 8.18 -5.78
CA ASN A 68 8.71 6.95 -6.46
C ASN A 68 7.88 5.73 -6.03
N TYR A 69 7.52 5.64 -4.75
CA TYR A 69 6.61 4.61 -4.26
C TYR A 69 5.24 4.73 -4.94
N ALA A 70 4.68 5.94 -5.02
CA ALA A 70 3.42 6.20 -5.72
C ALA A 70 3.48 5.84 -7.22
N LEU A 71 4.64 5.99 -7.87
CA LEU A 71 4.85 5.55 -9.25
C LEU A 71 4.96 4.02 -9.37
N SER A 72 5.68 3.36 -8.45
CA SER A 72 5.90 1.90 -8.49
C SER A 72 4.71 1.06 -8.00
N ASP A 73 3.92 1.57 -7.05
CA ASP A 73 2.69 0.96 -6.56
C ASP A 73 1.47 1.51 -7.32
N GLY A 74 1.67 2.55 -8.14
CA GLY A 74 0.68 3.18 -9.02
C GLY A 74 0.18 2.26 -10.13
N GLU A 75 0.92 1.22 -10.51
CA GLU A 75 0.38 0.13 -11.36
C GLU A 75 -0.64 -0.75 -10.62
N LYS A 76 -0.71 -0.68 -9.28
CA LYS A 76 -1.68 -1.42 -8.45
C LYS A 76 -2.67 -0.52 -7.71
N ALA A 77 -2.53 0.80 -7.83
CA ALA A 77 -3.60 1.72 -7.49
C ALA A 77 -4.75 1.44 -8.46
N LYS A 78 -5.68 0.56 -8.05
CA LYS A 78 -6.96 0.39 -8.72
C LYS A 78 -7.52 1.79 -8.94
N ASN A 79 -7.51 2.28 -10.18
CA ASN A 79 -8.14 3.55 -10.50
C ASN A 79 -9.55 3.45 -9.92
N HIS A 80 -9.90 4.36 -9.01
CA HIS A 80 -11.24 4.37 -8.41
C HIS A 80 -12.32 4.47 -9.49
N ASN A 81 -11.94 5.02 -10.66
CA ASN A 81 -12.75 5.15 -11.85
C ASN A 81 -12.43 4.13 -12.96
N ALA A 82 -11.54 3.14 -12.73
CA ALA A 82 -11.42 2.03 -13.68
C ALA A 82 -12.69 1.18 -13.58
N PRO A 83 -13.22 0.72 -14.73
CA PRO A 83 -14.33 -0.21 -14.72
C PRO A 83 -13.91 -1.45 -13.93
N LYS A 84 -14.75 -1.84 -12.95
CA LYS A 84 -14.49 -2.97 -12.06
C LYS A 84 -14.13 -4.20 -12.91
N THR A 85 -12.98 -4.80 -12.66
CA THR A 85 -12.50 -5.99 -13.39
C THR A 85 -13.60 -7.04 -13.52
N ALA A 86 -13.79 -7.58 -14.72
CA ALA A 86 -14.72 -8.67 -14.98
C ALA A 86 -14.52 -9.83 -13.99
N TRP A 87 -15.63 -10.41 -13.52
CA TRP A 87 -15.58 -11.45 -12.49
C TRP A 87 -15.28 -12.83 -13.10
N PHE A 88 -14.46 -13.61 -12.40
CA PHE A 88 -14.13 -14.99 -12.80
C PHE A 88 -15.27 -15.96 -12.46
N PRO A 89 -15.36 -17.14 -13.12
CA PRO A 89 -16.43 -18.13 -12.89
C PRO A 89 -16.60 -18.50 -11.40
N TYR A 90 -15.49 -18.65 -10.69
CA TYR A 90 -15.48 -18.95 -9.26
C TYR A 90 -16.19 -17.88 -8.40
N VAL A 91 -16.17 -16.61 -8.80
CA VAL A 91 -16.82 -15.52 -8.05
C VAL A 91 -18.33 -15.68 -8.07
N TYR A 92 -18.93 -15.96 -9.23
CA TYR A 92 -20.36 -16.24 -9.35
C TYR A 92 -20.77 -17.46 -8.52
N PHE A 93 -20.02 -18.55 -8.65
CA PHE A 93 -20.21 -19.73 -7.81
C PHE A 93 -20.15 -19.40 -6.32
N ALA A 94 -19.14 -18.63 -5.90
CA ALA A 94 -18.99 -18.24 -4.50
C ALA A 94 -20.13 -17.34 -4.02
N MET A 95 -20.71 -16.49 -4.86
CA MET A 95 -21.85 -15.65 -4.48
C MET A 95 -23.12 -16.46 -4.21
N GLU A 96 -23.35 -17.52 -4.96
CA GLU A 96 -24.50 -18.41 -4.79
C GLU A 96 -24.33 -19.40 -3.64
N GLU A 97 -23.14 -19.98 -3.50
CA GLU A 97 -22.88 -21.04 -2.51
C GLU A 97 -22.52 -20.51 -1.13
N ARG A 98 -21.89 -19.32 -1.03
CA ARG A 98 -21.54 -18.71 0.26
C ARG A 98 -22.74 -18.53 1.20
N PRO A 99 -23.90 -18.00 0.77
CA PRO A 99 -25.05 -17.89 1.67
C PRO A 99 -25.59 -19.25 2.10
N LYS A 100 -25.53 -20.28 1.23
CA LYS A 100 -25.95 -21.66 1.58
C LYS A 100 -25.04 -22.26 2.66
N ILE A 101 -23.72 -22.16 2.49
CA ILE A 101 -22.74 -22.60 3.50
C ILE A 101 -22.93 -21.83 4.80
N LYS A 102 -23.19 -20.52 4.73
CA LYS A 102 -23.42 -19.69 5.93
C LYS A 102 -24.73 -20.07 6.63
N ALA A 103 -25.76 -20.49 5.90
CA ALA A 103 -27.02 -20.96 6.47
C ALA A 103 -26.87 -22.36 7.10
N GLU A 104 -26.13 -23.27 6.45
CA GLU A 104 -25.80 -24.61 6.97
C GLU A 104 -24.88 -24.54 8.20
N PHE A 105 -23.92 -23.59 8.19
CA PHE A 105 -22.90 -23.43 9.23
C PHE A 105 -22.84 -21.98 9.73
N PRO A 106 -23.84 -21.51 10.51
CA PRO A 106 -23.93 -20.11 10.94
C PRO A 106 -22.82 -19.65 11.88
N LYS A 107 -22.11 -20.60 12.53
CA LYS A 107 -20.97 -20.32 13.42
C LYS A 107 -19.61 -20.36 12.71
N MET A 108 -19.57 -20.72 11.43
CA MET A 108 -18.33 -20.90 10.68
C MET A 108 -17.69 -19.54 10.33
N ARG A 109 -16.37 -19.43 10.51
CA ARG A 109 -15.64 -18.19 10.19
C ARG A 109 -15.50 -18.05 8.69
N PHE A 110 -15.37 -16.81 8.21
CA PHE A 110 -15.21 -16.53 6.78
C PHE A 110 -14.08 -17.34 6.11
N THR A 111 -12.96 -17.54 6.82
CA THR A 111 -11.81 -18.32 6.33
C THR A 111 -12.14 -19.81 6.14
N GLU A 112 -13.02 -20.37 6.97
CA GLU A 112 -13.48 -21.75 6.86
C GLU A 112 -14.52 -21.90 5.75
N ILE A 113 -15.43 -20.93 5.61
CA ILE A 113 -16.37 -20.84 4.48
C ILE A 113 -15.60 -20.78 3.15
N ALA A 114 -14.52 -20.00 3.08
CA ALA A 114 -13.68 -19.92 1.88
C ALA A 114 -13.00 -21.26 1.53
N LYS A 115 -12.56 -22.03 2.54
CA LYS A 115 -12.02 -23.38 2.32
C LYS A 115 -13.09 -24.34 1.79
N GLU A 116 -14.30 -24.25 2.33
CA GLU A 116 -15.42 -25.10 1.91
C GLU A 116 -15.88 -24.77 0.49
N LEU A 117 -15.96 -23.50 0.13
CA LEU A 117 -16.20 -23.06 -1.25
C LEU A 117 -15.17 -23.63 -2.22
N GLY A 118 -13.88 -23.62 -1.87
CA GLY A 118 -12.83 -24.20 -2.70
C GLY A 118 -13.00 -25.71 -2.93
N LYS A 119 -13.49 -26.46 -1.93
CA LYS A 119 -13.79 -27.89 -2.07
C LYS A 119 -15.01 -28.11 -2.97
N ARG A 120 -16.10 -27.40 -2.73
CA ARG A 120 -17.33 -27.49 -3.54
C ARG A 120 -17.07 -27.08 -4.99
N TRP A 121 -16.22 -26.07 -5.24
CA TRP A 121 -15.82 -25.68 -6.59
C TRP A 121 -15.09 -26.79 -7.33
N LYS A 122 -14.18 -27.52 -6.68
CA LYS A 122 -13.44 -28.62 -7.34
C LYS A 122 -14.37 -29.69 -7.91
N ILE A 123 -15.43 -30.02 -7.18
CA ILE A 123 -16.39 -31.09 -7.50
C ILE A 123 -17.61 -30.55 -8.28
N CYS A 124 -17.75 -29.22 -8.42
CA CYS A 124 -18.89 -28.61 -9.09
C CYS A 124 -19.04 -29.14 -10.53
N PRO A 125 -20.17 -29.80 -10.87
CA PRO A 125 -20.44 -30.25 -12.23
C PRO A 125 -20.90 -29.11 -13.14
N ASN A 126 -21.48 -28.06 -12.57
CA ASN A 126 -22.12 -26.96 -13.29
C ASN A 126 -21.16 -25.79 -13.57
N LYS A 127 -19.85 -26.06 -13.69
CA LYS A 127 -18.83 -25.02 -13.93
C LYS A 127 -19.10 -24.23 -15.21
N GLU A 128 -19.59 -24.91 -16.24
CA GLU A 128 -19.90 -24.32 -17.55
C GLU A 128 -20.91 -23.17 -17.46
N ILE A 129 -21.88 -23.24 -16.54
CA ILE A 129 -22.88 -22.17 -16.32
C ILE A 129 -22.18 -20.91 -15.80
N PHE A 130 -21.26 -21.08 -14.85
CA PHE A 130 -20.49 -19.97 -14.28
C PHE A 130 -19.44 -19.42 -15.25
N GLU A 131 -18.90 -20.28 -16.12
CA GLU A 131 -18.01 -19.88 -17.22
C GLU A 131 -18.74 -19.03 -18.26
N ALA A 132 -19.98 -19.39 -18.63
CA ALA A 132 -20.81 -18.59 -19.50
C ALA A 132 -21.17 -17.22 -18.88
N MET A 133 -21.48 -17.18 -17.58
CA MET A 133 -21.74 -15.92 -16.86
C MET A 133 -20.49 -15.03 -16.83
N ALA A 134 -19.32 -15.59 -16.55
CA ALA A 134 -18.05 -14.85 -16.57
C ALA A 134 -17.67 -14.37 -17.97
N ALA A 135 -17.92 -15.17 -19.01
CA ALA A 135 -17.67 -14.77 -20.39
C ALA A 135 -18.53 -13.57 -20.80
N LYS A 136 -19.81 -13.57 -20.40
CA LYS A 136 -20.73 -12.44 -20.66
C LYS A 136 -20.31 -11.17 -19.91
N ASP A 137 -19.84 -11.30 -18.67
CA ASP A 137 -19.36 -10.16 -17.88
C ASP A 137 -18.05 -9.61 -18.44
N LYS A 138 -17.17 -10.49 -18.92
CA LYS A 138 -15.94 -10.12 -19.63
C LYS A 138 -16.24 -9.32 -20.90
N GLU A 139 -17.17 -9.78 -21.73
CA GLU A 139 -17.58 -9.06 -22.95
C GLU A 139 -18.15 -7.68 -22.61
N LYS A 140 -18.99 -7.59 -21.58
CA LYS A 140 -19.53 -6.31 -21.10
C LYS A 140 -18.44 -5.36 -20.60
N HIS A 141 -17.47 -5.88 -19.84
CA HIS A 141 -16.34 -5.09 -19.32
C HIS A 141 -15.45 -4.59 -20.46
N GLU A 142 -15.17 -5.43 -21.45
CA GLU A 142 -14.44 -5.04 -22.66
C GLU A 142 -15.17 -3.92 -23.40
N MET A 143 -16.49 -4.03 -23.59
CA MET A 143 -17.30 -2.96 -24.20
C MET A 143 -17.30 -1.65 -23.38
N GLU A 144 -17.41 -1.73 -22.05
CA GLU A 144 -17.37 -0.55 -21.18
C GLU A 144 -15.99 0.11 -21.13
N THR A 145 -14.91 -0.66 -21.17
CA THR A 145 -13.54 -0.12 -21.26
C THR A 145 -13.32 0.64 -22.56
N VAL A 146 -13.74 0.08 -23.69
CA VAL A 146 -13.62 0.72 -25.01
C VAL A 146 -14.47 2.01 -25.06
N ALA A 147 -15.70 1.98 -24.55
CA ALA A 147 -16.56 3.17 -24.52
C ALA A 147 -16.01 4.29 -23.61
N SER A 148 -15.37 3.94 -22.49
CA SER A 148 -14.73 4.93 -21.60
C SER A 148 -13.48 5.53 -22.23
N ASP A 149 -12.69 4.75 -22.96
CA ASP A 149 -11.51 5.21 -23.68
C ASP A 149 -11.90 6.11 -24.87
N GLU A 150 -12.96 5.76 -25.61
CA GLU A 150 -13.53 6.61 -26.66
C GLU A 150 -14.08 7.93 -26.10
N SER A 151 -14.79 7.89 -24.97
CA SER A 151 -15.29 9.10 -24.30
C SER A 151 -14.16 9.99 -23.79
N ALA A 152 -13.08 9.42 -23.27
CA ALA A 152 -11.90 10.16 -22.86
C ALA A 152 -11.19 10.82 -24.06
N ALA A 153 -11.08 10.11 -25.18
CA ALA A 153 -10.50 10.64 -26.42
C ALA A 153 -11.35 11.79 -27.02
N VAL A 154 -12.68 11.66 -27.02
CA VAL A 154 -13.60 12.70 -27.51
C VAL A 154 -13.55 13.95 -26.64
N ASN A 155 -13.58 13.80 -25.30
CA ASN A 155 -13.47 14.95 -24.39
C ASN A 155 -12.12 15.66 -24.51
N GLN A 156 -11.04 14.92 -24.77
CA GLN A 156 -9.73 15.51 -25.01
C GLN A 156 -9.64 16.24 -26.37
N ALA A 157 -10.34 15.75 -27.40
CA ALA A 157 -10.41 16.40 -28.71
C ALA A 157 -11.24 17.70 -28.66
N VAL A 158 -12.40 17.70 -28.00
CA VAL A 158 -13.28 18.88 -27.87
C VAL A 158 -12.61 20.02 -27.07
N SER A 159 -11.67 19.70 -26.17
CA SER A 159 -10.91 20.71 -25.40
C SER A 159 -9.76 21.39 -26.18
N LYS A 160 -9.50 20.99 -27.43
CA LYS A 160 -8.39 21.50 -28.26
C LYS A 160 -8.81 22.30 -29.49
N ASP A 161 -10.10 22.46 -29.76
CA ASP A 161 -10.58 23.37 -30.80
C ASP A 161 -10.87 24.77 -30.19
N PRO A 162 -10.15 25.83 -30.63
CA PRO A 162 -10.26 27.20 -30.12
C PRO A 162 -11.50 27.97 -30.61
#